data_AF-X8HKK8-F1
#
_entry.id   AF-X8HKK8-F1
#
_cell.length_a   1.000
_cell.length_b   1.000
_cell.length_c   1.000
_cell.angle_alpha   90.00
_cell.angle_beta   90.00
_cell.angle_gamma   90.00
#
_symmetry.space_group_name_H-M   'P 1'
#
loop_
_entity.id
_entity.type
_entity.pdbx_description
1 polymer ?
#
loop_
_entity_poly.entity_id
_entity_poly.type
_entity_poly.pdbx_seq_one_letter_code
_entity_poly.pdbx_strand_id
1 'polypeptide(L)' 'MHSPRPLSISDILNCMPTDESIAAIYKRLSNYCQIDRSIPQWGDAPVWNELHMSTDFLTYWN' A
#
# COMPACT_ATOMS: atom_id res chain seq x y z
N MET A 1 -8.37 14.56 18.42
CA MET A 1 -7.91 15.29 17.22
C MET A 1 -8.93 15.04 16.12
N HIS A 2 -9.60 16.08 15.62
CA HIS A 2 -10.48 15.95 14.46
C HIS A 2 -9.66 16.22 13.19
N SER A 3 -9.81 15.34 12.20
CA SER A 3 -9.23 15.50 10.87
C SER A 3 -9.69 16.84 10.26
N PRO A 4 -8.81 17.59 9.58
CA PRO A 4 -9.19 18.86 8.97
C PRO A 4 -10.36 18.66 8.00
N ARG A 5 -11.17 19.72 7.84
CA ARG A 5 -12.39 19.72 7.01
C ARG A 5 -12.17 18.91 5.72
N PRO A 6 -12.95 17.83 5.50
CA PRO A 6 -12.84 17.08 4.26
C PRO A 6 -13.20 18.00 3.09
N LEU A 7 -12.51 17.79 1.97
CA LEU A 7 -12.78 18.48 0.71
C LEU A 7 -14.23 18.26 0.28
N SER A 8 -14.76 19.18 -0.53
CA SER A 8 -16.07 18.97 -1.16
C SER A 8 -16.01 17.76 -2.09
N ILE A 9 -17.15 17.12 -2.36
CA ILE A 9 -17.22 15.95 -3.25
C ILE A 9 -16.62 16.28 -4.63
N SER A 10 -16.91 17.45 -5.17
CA SER A 10 -16.37 17.90 -6.45
C SER A 10 -14.85 18.05 -6.43
N ASP A 11 -14.30 18.60 -5.34
CA ASP A 11 -12.85 18.75 -5.19
C ASP A 11 -12.17 17.39 -5.02
N ILE A 12 -12.79 16.45 -4.29
CA ILE A 12 -12.30 15.07 -4.16
C ILE A 12 -12.24 14.41 -5.53
N LEU A 13 -13.31 14.49 -6.32
CA LEU A 13 -13.37 13.89 -7.65
C LEU A 13 -12.35 14.51 -8.62
N ASN A 14 -12.12 15.82 -8.52
CA ASN A 14 -11.10 16.51 -9.32
C ASN A 14 -9.66 16.15 -8.90
N CYS A 15 -9.43 15.84 -7.62
CA CYS A 15 -8.12 15.43 -7.10
C CYS A 15 -7.88 13.93 -7.25
N MET A 16 -8.91 13.12 -7.47
CA MET A 16 -8.75 11.67 -7.64
C MET A 16 -7.97 11.37 -8.91
N PRO A 17 -7.04 10.40 -8.86
CA PRO A 17 -6.39 9.93 -10.06
C PRO A 17 -7.41 9.19 -10.95
N THR A 18 -7.26 9.32 -12.26
CA THR A 18 -8.04 8.57 -13.24
C THR A 18 -7.33 7.26 -13.55
N ASP A 19 -8.06 6.28 -14.10
CA ASP A 19 -7.45 5.01 -14.52
C ASP A 19 -6.27 5.22 -15.47
N GLU A 20 -6.36 6.22 -16.35
CA GLU A 20 -5.28 6.60 -17.26
C GLU A 20 -4.05 7.15 -16.52
N SER A 21 -4.25 8.02 -15.51
CA SER A 21 -3.12 8.57 -14.75
C SER A 21 -2.47 7.50 -13.86
N ILE A 22 -3.26 6.59 -13.31
CA ILE A 22 -2.76 5.41 -12.59
C ILE A 22 -1.94 4.53 -13.54
N ALA A 23 -2.48 4.18 -14.71
CA ALA A 23 -1.78 3.36 -15.69
C ALA A 23 -0.47 4.02 -16.18
N ALA A 24 -0.46 5.33 -16.38
CA ALA A 24 0.73 6.08 -16.76
C ALA A 24 1.83 6.03 -15.68
N ILE A 25 1.45 6.10 -14.39
CA ILE A 25 2.39 5.95 -13.27
C ILE A 25 3.00 4.54 -13.27
N TYR A 26 2.18 3.50 -13.39
CA TYR A 26 2.67 2.11 -13.44
C TYR A 26 3.59 1.86 -14.64
N LYS A 27 3.22 2.37 -15.83
CA LYS A 27 4.07 2.27 -17.03
C LYS A 27 5.39 3.02 -16.87
N ARG A 28 5.36 4.18 -16.20
CA ARG A 28 6.57 4.94 -15.89
C ARG A 28 7.46 4.17 -14.92
N LEU A 29 6.90 3.62 -13.85
CA LEU A 29 7.61 2.84 -12.85
C LEU A 29 8.15 1.52 -13.41
N SER A 30 7.42 0.83 -14.28
CA SER A 30 7.88 -0.41 -14.91
C SER A 30 9.11 -0.19 -15.79
N ASN A 31 9.22 0.97 -16.44
CA ASN A 31 10.43 1.36 -17.17
C ASN A 31 11.64 1.56 -16.23
N TYR A 32 11.43 1.97 -14.97
CA TYR A 32 12.48 2.11 -13.96
C TYR A 32 12.79 0.78 -13.24
N CYS A 33 11.81 -0.11 -13.05
CA CYS A 33 11.98 -1.40 -12.36
C CYS A 33 12.88 -2.41 -13.08
N GLN A 34 13.25 -2.17 -14.35
CA GLN A 34 14.31 -2.95 -15.00
C GLN A 34 15.67 -2.82 -14.28
N ILE A 35 15.84 -1.83 -13.40
CA ILE A 35 17.14 -1.47 -12.79
C ILE A 35 17.36 -2.10 -11.40
N ASP A 36 16.35 -2.58 -10.69
CA ASP A 36 16.55 -3.07 -9.32
C ASP A 36 16.00 -4.48 -9.09
N ARG A 37 16.81 -5.49 -9.42
CA ARG A 37 16.55 -6.90 -9.10
C ARG A 37 16.71 -7.21 -7.60
N SER A 38 17.00 -6.22 -6.75
CA SER A 38 17.11 -6.41 -5.30
C SER A 38 15.79 -6.22 -4.56
N ILE A 39 14.75 -5.66 -5.21
CA ILE A 39 13.42 -5.54 -4.61
C ILE A 39 12.70 -6.88 -4.70
N PRO A 40 12.36 -7.53 -3.57
CA PRO A 40 11.58 -8.76 -3.58
C PRO A 40 10.24 -8.53 -4.30
N GLN A 41 9.89 -9.39 -5.25
CA GLN A 41 8.60 -9.33 -5.91
C GLN A 41 7.49 -9.82 -4.97
N TRP A 42 6.24 -9.55 -5.34
CA TRP A 42 5.08 -10.14 -4.68
C TRP A 42 5.17 -11.67 -4.78
N GLY A 43 5.52 -12.33 -3.67
CA GLY A 43 5.81 -13.77 -3.62
C GLY A 43 7.23 -14.12 -3.14
N ASP A 44 8.17 -13.16 -3.14
CA ASP A 44 9.54 -13.35 -2.67
C ASP A 44 9.74 -12.95 -1.19
N ALA A 45 8.81 -12.17 -0.64
CA ALA A 45 8.81 -11.80 0.77
C ALA A 45 8.14 -12.92 1.61
N PRO A 46 8.63 -13.20 2.83
CA PRO A 46 8.00 -14.18 3.72
C PRO A 46 6.51 -13.85 3.88
N VAL A 47 5.67 -14.83 3.60
CA VAL A 47 4.22 -14.71 3.70
C VAL A 47 3.88 -14.41 5.16
N TRP A 48 2.90 -13.54 5.43
CA TRP A 48 2.45 -13.25 6.80
C TRP A 48 2.20 -14.51 7.64
N ASN A 49 1.80 -15.62 7.01
CA ASN A 49 1.65 -16.94 7.61
C ASN A 49 2.94 -17.48 8.28
N GLU A 50 4.12 -17.16 7.76
CA GLU A 50 5.42 -17.54 8.33
C GLU A 50 5.82 -16.68 9.54
N LEU A 51 5.22 -15.49 9.69
CA LEU A 51 5.41 -14.61 10.84
C LEU A 51 4.42 -14.91 11.98
N HIS A 52 3.41 -15.75 11.73
CA HIS A 52 2.47 -16.18 12.75
C HIS A 52 3.10 -17.26 13.63
N MET A 53 3.70 -16.83 14.75
CA MET A 53 3.87 -17.70 15.89
C MET A 53 2.51 -17.79 16.60
N SER A 54 1.92 -18.99 16.65
CA SER A 54 0.75 -19.30 17.48
C SER A 54 1.15 -19.38 18.95
N THR A 55 1.73 -18.29 19.46
CA THR A 55 1.94 -18.09 20.89
C THR A 55 0.61 -17.63 21.45
N ASP A 56 0.15 -18.29 22.52
CA ASP A 56 -1.03 -17.84 23.25
C ASP A 56 -0.85 -16.36 23.62
N PHE A 57 -1.81 -15.53 23.23
CA PHE A 57 -1.78 -14.11 23.56
C PHE A 57 -1.80 -14.00 25.08
N LEU A 58 -0.72 -13.49 25.68
CA LEU A 58 -0.64 -13.24 27.12
C LEU A 58 -1.58 -12.11 27.48
N THR A 59 -2.82 -12.50 27.76
CA THR A 59 -3.87 -11.59 28.18
C THR A 59 -3.67 -11.30 29.67
N TYR A 60 -2.76 -10.39 30.01
CA TYR A 60 -2.70 -9.84 31.37
C TYR A 60 -3.80 -8.79 31.52
N TRP A 61 -5.02 -9.25 31.83
CA TRP A 61 -6.03 -8.38 32.42
C TRP A 61 -5.99 -8.57 33.94
N ASN A 62 -5.39 -7.61 34.65
CA ASN A 62 -5.69 -7.31 36.05
C ASN A 62 -6.56 -6.05 36.08
#